data_AF-A0A967BLS9-F1
#
_entry.id   AF-A0A967BLS9-F1
#
_cell.length_a   1.000
_cell.length_b   1.000
_cell.length_c   1.000
_cell.angle_alpha   90.00
_cell.angle_beta   90.00
_cell.angle_gamma   90.00
#
_symmetry.space_group_name_H-M   'P 1'
#
loop_
_entity.id
_entity.type
_entity.pdbx_description
1 polymer ?
#
loop_
_entity_poly.entity_id
_entity_poly.type
_entity_poly.pdbx_seq_one_letter_code
_entity_poly.pdbx_strand_id
1 'polypeptide(L)'
;MEIIISTEKIPIKLWLKDIEAGALNQAMNLANHPYAFHHIALMPDTHVGFGMPIGGVLATEDVIIPNAVGVDIGCGICAVRTSLREIPIETLKGIMGVIRRTVPVGFNHHKSKQNNTIMPDIRHDSKAMPIVNQEYKSAIYQIGTLGGGNHFIEVQRGKDGFIWLMVHSGSRNIGYKVATHYNKLAKSLNEKWKSQVPLKWDLAYLPLNSEQGQIYKEEMRYCVDFAFASRKLMMERIKEAISYYFDNVIYDEMINIAHNYAAQEKHFGKIVIVHRKGATLANKETIGIIPGSQGMKSYIVKGMGNQDSFESCSHGAGR
;
A
#
# COMPACT_ATOMS: atom_id res chain seq x y z
N MET A 1 -17.95 -0.77 -14.23
CA MET A 1 -18.79 -1.21 -13.12
C MET A 1 -19.69 -2.29 -13.68
N GLU A 2 -19.73 -3.44 -13.03
CA GLU A 2 -20.45 -4.61 -13.53
C GLU A 2 -21.70 -4.89 -12.70
N ILE A 3 -21.66 -4.69 -11.38
CA ILE A 3 -22.76 -5.03 -10.47
C ILE A 3 -22.92 -3.93 -9.40
N ILE A 4 -24.16 -3.66 -8.98
CA ILE A 4 -24.49 -2.80 -7.83
C ILE A 4 -25.36 -3.60 -6.87
N ILE A 5 -24.99 -3.62 -5.59
CA ILE A 5 -25.81 -4.16 -4.50
C ILE A 5 -26.34 -2.98 -3.69
N SER A 6 -27.66 -2.89 -3.54
CA SER A 6 -28.35 -1.76 -2.88
C SER A 6 -29.22 -2.20 -1.69
N THR A 7 -28.95 -3.39 -1.13
CA THR A 7 -29.67 -3.93 0.04
C THR A 7 -29.17 -3.36 1.37
N GLU A 8 -27.97 -2.80 1.40
CA GLU A 8 -27.33 -2.25 2.59
C GLU A 8 -27.61 -0.74 2.77
N LYS A 9 -27.20 -0.16 3.90
CA LYS A 9 -27.39 1.27 4.20
C LYS A 9 -26.86 2.21 3.09
N ILE A 10 -25.74 1.86 2.46
CA ILE A 10 -25.22 2.52 1.25
C ILE A 10 -24.90 1.46 0.19
N PRO A 11 -24.92 1.80 -1.12
CA PRO A 11 -24.67 0.81 -2.16
C PRO A 11 -23.23 0.30 -2.17
N ILE A 12 -23.05 -0.93 -2.66
CA ILE A 12 -21.75 -1.54 -2.97
C ILE A 12 -21.65 -1.63 -4.49
N LYS A 13 -20.58 -1.07 -5.07
CA LYS A 13 -20.28 -1.08 -6.50
C LYS A 13 -19.14 -2.06 -6.78
N LEU A 14 -19.35 -2.97 -7.72
CA LEU A 14 -18.46 -4.09 -8.02
C LEU A 14 -17.93 -4.00 -9.46
N TRP A 15 -16.63 -4.20 -9.63
CA TRP A 15 -15.95 -4.43 -10.92
C TRP A 15 -15.52 -5.89 -11.09
N LEU A 16 -16.31 -6.81 -10.53
CA LEU A 16 -16.13 -8.25 -10.63
C LEU A 16 -17.49 -8.93 -10.74
N LYS A 17 -17.52 -10.04 -11.47
CA LYS A 17 -18.73 -10.87 -11.66
C LYS A 17 -19.04 -11.74 -10.45
N ASP A 18 -17.99 -12.38 -9.93
CA ASP A 18 -18.08 -13.33 -8.83
C ASP A 18 -17.29 -12.79 -7.64
N ILE A 19 -17.85 -12.88 -6.44
CA ILE A 19 -17.22 -12.47 -5.20
C ILE A 19 -17.37 -13.60 -4.17
N GLU A 20 -16.29 -13.91 -3.46
CA GLU A 20 -16.37 -14.90 -2.40
C GLU A 20 -17.23 -14.40 -1.22
N ALA A 21 -17.97 -15.31 -0.59
CA ALA A 21 -18.95 -14.97 0.44
C ALA A 21 -18.33 -14.20 1.63
N GLY A 22 -17.10 -14.52 2.02
CA GLY A 22 -16.40 -13.82 3.09
C GLY A 22 -16.09 -12.36 2.75
N ALA A 23 -15.64 -12.09 1.52
CA ALA A 23 -15.32 -10.74 1.05
C ALA A 23 -16.60 -9.90 0.90
N LEU A 24 -17.68 -10.52 0.40
CA LEU A 24 -18.99 -9.89 0.32
C LEU A 24 -19.52 -9.50 1.71
N ASN A 25 -19.42 -10.40 2.69
CA ASN A 25 -19.81 -10.11 4.07
C ASN A 25 -19.01 -8.94 4.67
N GLN A 26 -17.70 -8.86 4.38
CA GLN A 26 -16.89 -7.72 4.81
C GLN A 26 -17.35 -6.41 4.13
N ALA A 27 -17.68 -6.45 2.83
CA ALA A 27 -18.22 -5.29 2.11
C ALA A 27 -19.59 -4.85 2.63
N MET A 28 -20.46 -5.79 3.03
CA MET A 28 -21.74 -5.48 3.67
C MET A 28 -21.54 -4.81 5.05
N ASN A 29 -20.58 -5.28 5.86
CA ASN A 29 -20.23 -4.62 7.12
C ASN A 29 -19.74 -3.18 6.89
N LEU A 30 -18.93 -2.96 5.84
CA LEU A 30 -18.48 -1.63 5.44
C LEU A 30 -19.64 -0.73 5.01
N ALA A 31 -20.53 -1.24 4.17
CA ALA A 31 -21.70 -0.51 3.67
C ALA A 31 -22.66 -0.10 4.81
N ASN A 32 -22.72 -0.88 5.88
CA ASN A 32 -23.52 -0.56 7.06
C ASN A 32 -22.77 0.24 8.14
N HIS A 33 -21.48 0.54 7.94
CA HIS A 33 -20.70 1.31 8.90
C HIS A 33 -21.27 2.75 9.02
N PRO A 34 -21.47 3.29 10.24
CA PRO A 34 -22.20 4.54 10.44
C PRO A 34 -21.55 5.76 9.77
N TYR A 35 -20.22 5.74 9.61
CA TYR A 35 -19.43 6.80 8.99
C TYR A 35 -19.08 6.55 7.51
N ALA A 36 -19.53 5.44 6.91
CA ALA A 36 -19.25 5.17 5.51
C ALA A 36 -19.98 6.17 4.61
N PHE A 37 -19.26 6.70 3.62
CA PHE A 37 -19.71 7.77 2.76
C PHE A 37 -20.06 7.27 1.36
N HIS A 38 -21.27 7.60 0.90
CA HIS A 38 -21.79 7.42 -0.46
C HIS A 38 -21.92 5.97 -0.95
N HIS A 39 -20.85 5.18 -0.98
CA HIS A 39 -20.84 3.79 -1.43
C HIS A 39 -19.52 3.08 -1.06
N ILE A 40 -19.50 1.75 -1.17
CA ILE A 40 -18.29 0.93 -1.14
C ILE A 40 -17.92 0.56 -2.58
N ALA A 41 -16.63 0.62 -2.94
CA ALA A 41 -16.17 0.17 -4.26
C ALA A 41 -15.25 -1.05 -4.12
N LEU A 42 -15.53 -2.11 -4.88
CA LEU A 42 -14.78 -3.36 -4.90
C LEU A 42 -14.11 -3.55 -6.26
N MET A 43 -12.79 -3.67 -6.24
CA MET A 43 -11.94 -3.84 -7.42
C MET A 43 -11.99 -5.29 -7.94
N PRO A 44 -11.60 -5.54 -9.21
CA PRO A 44 -11.66 -6.88 -9.80
C PRO A 44 -10.92 -7.98 -9.02
N ASP A 45 -9.88 -7.61 -8.28
CA ASP A 45 -9.00 -8.48 -7.48
C ASP A 45 -9.47 -8.65 -6.02
N THR A 46 -10.75 -8.35 -5.74
CA THR A 46 -11.30 -8.37 -4.39
C THR A 46 -11.31 -9.78 -3.78
N HIS A 47 -10.80 -9.90 -2.55
CA HIS A 47 -10.83 -11.13 -1.76
C HIS A 47 -10.82 -10.83 -0.25
N VAL A 48 -11.02 -11.85 0.56
CA VAL A 48 -11.16 -11.82 2.01
C VAL A 48 -9.91 -11.19 2.61
N GLY A 49 -10.14 -10.12 3.35
CA GLY A 49 -9.13 -9.47 4.16
C GLY A 49 -9.43 -9.64 5.65
N PHE A 50 -9.13 -8.59 6.40
CA PHE A 50 -9.43 -8.49 7.83
C PHE A 50 -10.21 -7.19 8.08
N GLY A 51 -11.47 -7.31 8.51
CA GLY A 51 -12.44 -6.22 8.61
C GLY A 51 -12.94 -5.70 7.26
N MET A 52 -12.00 -5.24 6.42
CA MET A 52 -12.22 -4.79 5.05
C MET A 52 -11.58 -5.79 4.07
N PRO A 53 -12.24 -6.12 2.94
CA PRO A 53 -11.67 -6.99 1.93
C PRO A 53 -10.45 -6.31 1.27
N ILE A 54 -9.48 -7.12 0.85
CA ILE A 54 -8.41 -6.66 -0.03
C ILE A 54 -9.06 -6.41 -1.40
N GLY A 55 -8.66 -5.36 -2.12
CA GLY A 55 -9.38 -4.90 -3.32
C GLY A 55 -10.52 -3.92 -3.00
N GLY A 56 -10.72 -3.57 -1.72
CA GLY A 56 -11.76 -2.65 -1.31
C GLY A 56 -11.32 -1.18 -1.31
N VAL A 57 -12.29 -0.30 -1.53
CA VAL A 57 -12.21 1.15 -1.28
C VAL A 57 -13.41 1.59 -0.45
N LEU A 58 -13.11 2.28 0.66
CA LEU A 58 -14.09 2.87 1.57
C LEU A 58 -13.78 4.35 1.68
N ALA A 59 -14.79 5.21 1.60
CA ALA A 59 -14.68 6.59 2.05
C ALA A 59 -15.42 6.77 3.38
N THR A 60 -14.87 7.55 4.30
CA THR A 60 -15.52 7.90 5.57
C THR A 60 -15.56 9.40 5.81
N GLU A 61 -16.57 9.85 6.57
CA GLU A 61 -16.65 11.22 7.10
C GLU A 61 -16.01 11.27 8.50
N ASP A 62 -15.10 12.22 8.71
CA ASP A 62 -14.49 12.62 9.99
C ASP A 62 -13.75 11.55 10.83
N VAL A 63 -13.73 10.29 10.40
CA VAL A 63 -13.08 9.18 11.13
C VAL A 63 -12.10 8.44 10.23
N ILE A 64 -11.13 7.77 10.85
CA ILE A 64 -10.21 6.86 10.19
C ILE A 64 -10.32 5.46 10.83
N ILE A 65 -10.40 4.42 10.00
CA ILE A 65 -10.49 3.02 10.43
C ILE A 65 -9.13 2.34 10.20
N PRO A 66 -8.33 2.05 11.24
CA PRO A 66 -6.98 1.53 11.02
C PRO A 66 -6.94 0.17 10.28
N ASN A 67 -7.91 -0.71 10.51
CA ASN A 67 -8.00 -2.00 9.82
C ASN A 67 -8.40 -1.88 8.33
N ALA A 68 -9.05 -0.79 7.95
CA ALA A 68 -9.36 -0.46 6.56
C ALA A 68 -8.13 0.04 5.79
N VAL A 69 -7.04 0.40 6.48
CA VAL A 69 -5.73 0.67 5.85
C VAL A 69 -4.97 -0.64 5.61
N GLY A 70 -5.02 -1.56 6.57
CA GLY A 70 -4.29 -2.83 6.55
C GLY A 70 -3.00 -2.80 7.38
N VAL A 71 -2.42 -3.98 7.59
CA VAL A 71 -1.29 -4.17 8.50
C VAL A 71 0.08 -3.84 7.89
N ASP A 72 0.19 -3.88 6.56
CA ASP A 72 1.38 -3.42 5.85
C ASP A 72 1.10 -2.05 5.24
N ILE A 73 1.10 -1.03 6.11
CA ILE A 73 0.86 0.37 5.75
C ILE A 73 1.88 0.80 4.70
N GLY A 74 1.46 1.45 3.62
CA GLY A 74 2.36 1.92 2.57
C GLY A 74 2.94 0.81 1.70
N CYS A 75 2.49 -0.45 1.85
CA CYS A 75 2.75 -1.49 0.85
C CYS A 75 2.41 -0.93 -0.53
N GLY A 76 3.25 -1.25 -1.49
CA GLY A 76 3.23 -0.59 -2.77
C GLY A 76 4.34 -1.05 -3.68
N ILE A 77 4.36 -0.48 -4.87
CA ILE A 77 5.19 -0.93 -5.97
C ILE A 77 5.86 0.28 -6.58
N CYS A 78 7.13 0.13 -6.95
CA CYS A 78 7.78 1.06 -7.84
C CYS A 78 8.32 0.35 -9.08
N ALA A 79 8.38 1.09 -10.19
CA ALA A 79 8.93 0.61 -11.44
C ALA A 79 9.78 1.69 -12.12
N VAL A 80 10.87 1.25 -12.77
CA VAL A 80 11.77 2.10 -13.56
C VAL A 80 12.02 1.43 -14.90
N ARG A 81 11.81 2.16 -15.99
CA ARG A 81 12.26 1.74 -17.32
C ARG A 81 13.73 2.09 -17.50
N THR A 82 14.48 1.19 -18.12
CA THR A 82 15.89 1.38 -18.47
C THR A 82 16.05 1.55 -19.99
N SER A 83 17.18 2.09 -20.44
CA SER A 83 17.54 2.10 -21.87
C SER A 83 17.94 0.72 -22.40
N LEU A 84 18.11 -0.29 -21.54
CA LEU A 84 18.49 -1.65 -21.95
C LEU A 84 17.35 -2.33 -22.69
N ARG A 85 17.70 -3.09 -23.74
CA ARG A 85 16.75 -3.89 -24.54
C ARG A 85 16.76 -5.37 -24.19
N GLU A 86 17.90 -5.84 -23.70
CA GLU A 86 18.16 -7.23 -23.37
C GLU A 86 19.26 -7.29 -22.30
N ILE A 87 19.19 -8.31 -21.44
CA ILE A 87 20.25 -8.67 -20.51
C ILE A 87 20.53 -10.15 -20.71
N PRO A 88 21.75 -10.55 -21.11
CA PRO A 88 22.11 -11.96 -21.22
C PRO A 88 21.85 -12.70 -19.90
N ILE A 89 21.39 -13.95 -19.97
CA ILE A 89 20.96 -14.70 -18.78
C ILE A 89 22.05 -14.83 -17.71
N GLU A 90 23.31 -15.00 -18.10
CA GLU A 90 24.43 -15.08 -17.16
C GLU A 90 24.72 -13.74 -16.49
N THR A 91 24.59 -12.63 -17.23
CA THR A 91 24.66 -11.27 -16.68
C THR A 91 23.52 -11.02 -15.69
N LEU A 92 22.30 -11.43 -16.04
CA LEU A 92 21.14 -11.30 -15.15
C LEU A 92 21.32 -12.11 -13.87
N LYS A 93 21.85 -13.33 -13.93
CA LYS A 93 22.19 -14.12 -12.74
C LYS A 93 23.21 -13.39 -11.86
N GLY A 94 24.22 -12.77 -12.46
CA GLY A 94 25.21 -11.93 -11.78
C GLY A 94 24.56 -10.74 -11.04
N ILE A 95 23.75 -9.96 -11.75
CA ILE A 95 22.97 -8.83 -11.20
C ILE A 95 22.10 -9.29 -10.03
N MET A 96 21.30 -10.35 -10.22
CA MET A 96 20.46 -10.91 -9.16
C MET A 96 21.28 -11.42 -7.96
N GLY A 97 22.50 -11.91 -8.20
CA GLY A 97 23.44 -12.26 -7.14
C GLY A 97 23.88 -11.05 -6.30
N VAL A 98 24.17 -9.92 -6.94
CA VAL A 98 24.48 -8.66 -6.24
C VAL A 98 23.27 -8.15 -5.47
N ILE A 99 22.07 -8.16 -6.07
CA ILE A 99 20.82 -7.73 -5.42
C ILE A 99 20.57 -8.57 -4.15
N ARG A 100 20.69 -9.90 -4.23
CA ARG A 100 20.48 -10.78 -3.05
C ARG A 100 21.47 -10.53 -1.91
N ARG A 101 22.68 -10.05 -2.21
CA ARG A 101 23.68 -9.69 -1.20
C ARG A 101 23.42 -8.31 -0.57
N THR A 102 22.81 -7.40 -1.31
CA THR A 102 22.64 -5.99 -0.91
C THR A 102 21.24 -5.69 -0.39
N VAL A 103 20.22 -6.46 -0.78
CA VAL A 103 18.83 -6.33 -0.33
C VAL A 103 18.44 -7.58 0.48
N PRO A 104 18.41 -7.49 1.81
CA PRO A 104 17.92 -8.57 2.67
C PRO A 104 16.46 -8.93 2.36
N VAL A 105 16.16 -10.22 2.38
CA VAL A 105 14.83 -10.78 2.10
C VAL A 105 14.27 -11.55 3.30
N GLY A 106 12.95 -11.74 3.32
CA GLY A 106 12.25 -12.41 4.41
C GLY A 106 12.29 -11.62 5.72
N PHE A 107 12.72 -12.29 6.79
CA PHE A 107 12.89 -11.70 8.12
C PHE A 107 14.30 -11.18 8.38
N ASN A 108 15.19 -11.21 7.38
CA ASN A 108 16.56 -10.73 7.52
C ASN A 108 16.61 -9.21 7.46
N HIS A 109 17.51 -8.63 8.25
CA HIS A 109 17.78 -7.19 8.29
C HIS A 109 19.23 -6.90 7.87
N HIS A 110 19.54 -5.63 7.64
CA HIS A 110 20.92 -5.20 7.49
C HIS A 110 21.73 -5.47 8.78
N LYS A 111 23.00 -5.83 8.63
CA LYS A 111 23.92 -6.01 9.77
C LYS A 111 24.37 -4.67 10.37
N SER A 112 24.42 -3.63 9.54
CA SER A 112 24.78 -2.27 9.92
C SER A 112 23.61 -1.31 9.71
N LYS A 113 23.63 -0.19 10.45
CA LYS A 113 22.68 0.90 10.28
C LYS A 113 22.77 1.44 8.85
N GLN A 114 21.62 1.66 8.23
CA GLN A 114 21.56 2.40 6.97
C GLN A 114 21.72 3.90 7.22
N ASN A 115 22.00 4.66 6.16
CA ASN A 115 22.19 6.10 6.27
C ASN A 115 20.89 6.77 6.75
N ASN A 116 20.98 7.58 7.82
CA ASN A 116 19.86 8.32 8.39
C ASN A 116 19.20 9.26 7.38
N THR A 117 19.93 9.77 6.39
CA THR A 117 19.36 10.68 5.37
C THR A 117 18.32 10.01 4.46
N ILE A 118 18.20 8.69 4.52
CA ILE A 118 17.19 7.91 3.78
C ILE A 118 15.90 7.79 4.59
N MET A 119 15.98 7.91 5.93
CA MET A 119 14.81 7.84 6.79
C MET A 119 13.93 9.08 6.53
N PRO A 120 12.59 8.92 6.47
CA PRO A 120 11.70 10.07 6.39
C PRO A 120 11.88 10.99 7.59
N ASP A 121 11.63 12.28 7.38
CA ASP A 121 11.65 13.24 8.47
C ASP A 121 10.59 12.90 9.52
N ILE A 122 11.05 12.77 10.76
CA ILE A 122 10.19 12.87 11.92
C ILE A 122 9.82 14.36 12.02
N ARG A 123 8.58 14.70 11.65
CA ARG A 123 8.08 16.09 11.72
C ARG A 123 8.23 16.67 13.12
N HIS A 124 8.19 18.00 13.20
CA HIS A 124 8.72 18.88 14.27
C HIS A 124 8.39 18.54 15.73
N ASP A 125 7.49 17.59 16.02
CA ASP A 125 7.36 17.01 17.35
C ASP A 125 7.51 15.49 17.30
N SER A 126 8.74 15.01 17.50
CA SER A 126 9.00 13.58 17.59
C SER A 126 8.15 12.93 18.68
N LYS A 127 7.82 13.61 19.79
CA LYS A 127 7.00 13.04 20.87
C LYS A 127 5.55 12.76 20.43
N ALA A 128 5.10 13.30 19.31
CA ALA A 128 3.77 13.07 18.74
C ALA A 128 3.66 11.76 17.94
N MET A 129 4.74 10.98 17.76
CA MET A 129 4.71 9.68 17.06
C MET A 129 5.32 8.56 17.92
N PRO A 130 4.57 8.05 18.92
CA PRO A 130 5.10 7.15 19.94
C PRO A 130 5.56 5.78 19.39
N ILE A 131 4.81 5.20 18.46
CA ILE A 131 5.10 3.86 17.93
C ILE A 131 6.23 3.91 16.91
N VAL A 132 6.24 4.93 16.05
CA VAL A 132 7.34 5.19 15.11
C VAL A 132 8.64 5.42 15.88
N ASN A 133 8.63 6.23 16.94
CA ASN A 133 9.82 6.45 17.77
C ASN A 133 10.32 5.17 18.43
N GLN A 134 9.40 4.37 18.97
CA GLN A 134 9.72 3.08 19.59
C GLN A 134 10.43 2.16 18.59
N GLU A 135 9.95 2.13 17.34
CA GLU A 135 10.47 1.24 16.30
C GLU A 135 11.64 1.84 15.50
N TYR A 136 11.93 3.14 15.61
CA TYR A 136 12.92 3.85 14.77
C TYR A 136 14.30 3.19 14.77
N LYS A 137 14.79 2.79 15.96
CA LYS A 137 16.09 2.12 16.11
C LYS A 137 16.15 0.78 15.39
N SER A 138 15.03 0.09 15.22
CA SER A 138 14.93 -1.15 14.46
C SER A 138 14.72 -0.85 12.97
N ALA A 139 13.90 0.16 12.66
CA ALA A 139 13.54 0.57 11.30
C ALA A 139 14.77 0.96 10.46
N ILE A 140 15.79 1.58 11.05
CA ILE A 140 17.04 1.93 10.36
C ILE A 140 17.83 0.70 9.83
N TYR A 141 17.61 -0.48 10.37
CA TYR A 141 18.18 -1.74 9.86
C TYR A 141 17.26 -2.44 8.85
N GLN A 142 16.00 -2.02 8.77
CA GLN A 142 14.96 -2.59 7.91
C GLN A 142 14.71 -1.77 6.64
N ILE A 143 15.06 -0.48 6.62
CA ILE A 143 14.92 0.35 5.42
C ILE A 143 15.79 -0.22 4.29
N GLY A 144 15.20 -0.38 3.11
CA GLY A 144 15.84 -1.03 1.96
C GLY A 144 15.87 -2.56 2.05
N THR A 145 15.07 -3.19 2.93
CA THR A 145 14.86 -4.64 2.93
C THR A 145 13.57 -4.99 2.20
N LEU A 146 13.56 -6.12 1.50
CA LEU A 146 12.41 -6.54 0.70
C LEU A 146 11.26 -7.01 1.57
N GLY A 147 11.56 -7.87 2.54
CA GLY A 147 10.57 -8.57 3.34
C GLY A 147 10.16 -9.93 2.83
N GLY A 148 9.13 -10.49 3.45
CA GLY A 148 8.52 -11.78 3.09
C GLY A 148 7.10 -11.60 2.53
N GLY A 149 6.35 -12.70 2.42
CA GLY A 149 5.01 -12.69 1.86
C GLY A 149 5.05 -12.55 0.33
N ASN A 150 4.25 -11.65 -0.23
CA ASN A 150 4.15 -11.40 -1.67
C ASN A 150 5.15 -10.36 -2.18
N HIS A 151 6.12 -9.91 -1.37
CA HIS A 151 7.12 -8.92 -1.79
C HIS A 151 8.14 -9.53 -2.75
N PHE A 152 8.53 -8.78 -3.80
CA PHE A 152 9.44 -9.24 -4.83
C PHE A 152 10.27 -8.12 -5.46
N ILE A 153 11.36 -8.52 -6.10
CA ILE A 153 12.12 -7.71 -7.05
C ILE A 153 12.10 -8.47 -8.37
N GLU A 154 11.69 -7.80 -9.44
CA GLU A 154 11.63 -8.40 -10.78
C GLU A 154 12.33 -7.52 -11.81
N VAL A 155 13.03 -8.20 -12.73
CA VAL A 155 13.55 -7.62 -13.96
C VAL A 155 12.72 -8.17 -15.09
N GLN A 156 11.94 -7.31 -15.73
CA GLN A 156 10.93 -7.67 -16.72
C GLN A 156 11.29 -7.06 -18.09
N ARG A 157 10.82 -7.66 -19.18
CA ARG A 157 10.87 -7.05 -20.51
C ARG A 157 9.48 -6.53 -20.88
N GLY A 158 9.39 -5.22 -21.12
CA GLY A 158 8.16 -4.58 -21.55
C GLY A 158 7.82 -4.89 -23.01
N LYS A 159 6.54 -4.71 -23.39
CA LYS A 159 6.11 -4.80 -24.80
C LYS A 159 6.72 -3.71 -25.68
N ASP A 160 7.16 -2.62 -25.07
CA ASP A 160 7.96 -1.55 -25.69
C ASP A 160 9.39 -1.98 -26.01
N GLY A 161 9.78 -3.20 -25.62
CA GLY A 161 11.08 -3.82 -25.89
C GLY A 161 12.18 -3.40 -24.93
N PHE A 162 11.88 -2.62 -23.88
CA PHE A 162 12.85 -2.19 -22.87
C PHE A 162 12.82 -3.09 -21.64
N ILE A 163 13.92 -3.08 -20.87
CA ILE A 163 13.98 -3.73 -19.57
C ILE A 163 13.43 -2.79 -18.50
N TRP A 164 12.55 -3.34 -17.68
CA TRP A 164 11.90 -2.69 -16.55
C TRP A 164 12.33 -3.34 -15.24
N LEU A 165 12.58 -2.50 -14.24
CA LEU A 165 12.90 -2.91 -12.88
C LEU A 165 11.66 -2.67 -12.03
N MET A 166 11.23 -3.67 -11.26
CA MET A 166 10.05 -3.57 -10.40
C MET A 166 10.37 -4.02 -8.98
N VAL A 167 9.90 -3.27 -7.99
CA VAL A 167 10.03 -3.60 -6.57
C VAL A 167 8.66 -3.52 -5.92
N HIS A 168 8.20 -4.62 -5.34
CA HIS A 168 7.01 -4.67 -4.48
C HIS A 168 7.45 -4.86 -3.03
N SER A 169 7.24 -3.84 -2.20
CA SER A 169 7.52 -3.89 -0.77
C SER A 169 6.73 -2.81 0.01
N GLY A 170 6.69 -2.95 1.32
CA GLY A 170 5.97 -2.06 2.23
C GLY A 170 6.82 -1.47 3.35
N SER A 171 6.17 -1.11 4.45
CA SER A 171 6.82 -0.40 5.56
C SER A 171 7.47 -1.33 6.57
N ARG A 172 7.49 -2.64 6.32
CA ARG A 172 8.15 -3.63 7.19
C ARG A 172 7.53 -3.63 8.60
N ASN A 173 8.31 -3.96 9.63
CA ASN A 173 7.78 -4.12 10.99
C ASN A 173 7.21 -2.82 11.57
N ILE A 174 7.74 -1.65 11.19
CA ILE A 174 7.27 -0.37 11.74
C ILE A 174 5.79 -0.12 11.39
N GLY A 175 5.36 -0.36 10.15
CA GLY A 175 3.94 -0.25 9.79
C GLY A 175 3.07 -1.31 10.43
N TYR A 176 3.58 -2.55 10.55
CA TYR A 176 2.87 -3.61 11.28
C TYR A 176 2.60 -3.23 12.75
N LYS A 177 3.59 -2.64 13.42
CA LYS A 177 3.49 -2.18 14.81
C LYS A 177 2.51 -1.02 14.96
N VAL A 178 2.60 -0.02 14.08
CA VAL A 178 1.65 1.09 14.02
C VAL A 178 0.23 0.56 13.81
N ALA A 179 -0.01 -0.22 12.76
CA ALA A 179 -1.34 -0.77 12.46
C ALA A 179 -1.90 -1.57 13.65
N THR A 180 -1.10 -2.49 14.22
CA THR A 180 -1.53 -3.33 15.34
C THR A 180 -1.86 -2.50 16.59
N HIS A 181 -1.06 -1.48 16.89
CA HIS A 181 -1.31 -0.60 18.03
C HIS A 181 -2.64 0.14 17.88
N TYR A 182 -2.84 0.85 16.76
CA TYR A 182 -4.06 1.65 16.58
C TYR A 182 -5.31 0.82 16.34
N ASN A 183 -5.20 -0.39 15.79
CA ASN A 183 -6.30 -1.34 15.76
C ASN A 183 -6.77 -1.69 17.18
N LYS A 184 -5.83 -2.00 18.08
CA LYS A 184 -6.15 -2.30 19.49
C LYS A 184 -6.70 -1.08 20.21
N LEU A 185 -6.11 0.09 20.00
CA LEU A 185 -6.56 1.34 20.59
C LEU A 185 -7.99 1.70 20.14
N ALA A 186 -8.26 1.64 18.82
CA ALA A 186 -9.58 1.92 18.27
C ALA A 186 -10.64 0.99 18.85
N LYS A 187 -10.37 -0.32 18.92
CA LYS A 187 -11.28 -1.30 19.57
C LYS A 187 -11.58 -0.92 21.02
N SER A 188 -10.54 -0.67 21.82
CA SER A 188 -10.71 -0.32 23.23
C SER A 188 -11.50 0.98 23.43
N LEU A 189 -11.28 1.98 22.59
CA LEU A 189 -12.02 3.24 22.65
C LEU A 189 -13.47 3.06 22.21
N ASN A 190 -13.73 2.31 21.14
CA ASN A 190 -15.08 2.04 20.64
C ASN A 190 -15.91 1.25 21.67
N GLU A 191 -15.30 0.30 22.39
CA GLU A 191 -15.91 -0.38 23.55
C GLU A 191 -16.31 0.60 24.65
N LYS A 192 -15.38 1.48 25.05
CA LYS A 192 -15.62 2.50 26.08
C LYS A 192 -16.73 3.46 25.69
N TRP A 193 -16.79 3.86 24.42
CA TRP A 193 -17.83 4.72 23.87
C TRP A 193 -19.16 4.02 23.65
N LYS A 194 -19.24 2.70 23.85
CA LYS A 194 -20.39 1.87 23.50
C LYS A 194 -20.84 2.12 22.06
N SER A 195 -19.86 2.17 21.15
CA SER A 195 -20.06 2.37 19.72
C SER A 195 -21.06 1.36 19.17
N GLN A 196 -21.91 1.80 18.24
CA GLN A 196 -22.86 0.92 17.54
C GLN A 196 -22.16 -0.01 16.55
N VAL A 197 -20.87 0.20 16.25
CA VAL A 197 -20.08 -0.66 15.36
C VAL A 197 -19.76 -1.96 16.09
N PRO A 198 -20.27 -3.12 15.62
CA PRO A 198 -19.97 -4.40 16.25
C PRO A 198 -18.47 -4.71 16.20
N LEU A 199 -17.87 -5.07 17.34
CA LEU A 199 -16.42 -5.37 17.42
C LEU A 199 -15.99 -6.51 16.50
N LYS A 200 -16.87 -7.49 16.29
CA LYS A 200 -16.66 -8.62 15.37
C LYS A 200 -16.52 -8.21 13.90
N TRP A 201 -16.88 -6.98 13.54
CA TRP A 201 -16.65 -6.46 12.20
C TRP A 201 -15.20 -6.06 11.98
N ASP A 202 -14.40 -5.89 13.05
CA ASP A 202 -13.02 -5.40 12.95
C ASP A 202 -12.90 -4.00 12.30
N LEU A 203 -13.96 -3.18 12.38
CA LEU A 203 -14.06 -1.85 11.77
C LEU A 203 -14.07 -0.71 12.82
N ALA A 204 -13.45 -0.90 13.98
CA ALA A 204 -13.35 0.16 14.99
C ALA A 204 -12.60 1.38 14.43
N TYR A 205 -13.09 2.59 14.76
CA TYR A 205 -12.61 3.84 14.18
C TYR A 205 -11.97 4.77 15.21
N LEU A 206 -11.20 5.74 14.72
CA LEU A 206 -10.67 6.87 15.48
C LEU A 206 -11.22 8.17 14.86
N PRO A 207 -11.90 9.04 15.64
CA PRO A 207 -12.29 10.37 15.17
C PRO A 207 -11.06 11.21 14.84
N LEU A 208 -11.04 11.86 13.68
CA LEU A 208 -9.93 12.73 13.29
C LEU A 208 -9.89 14.03 14.08
N ASN A 209 -10.97 14.44 14.73
CA ASN A 209 -10.93 15.56 15.69
C ASN A 209 -10.35 15.17 17.06
N SER A 210 -10.01 13.88 17.27
CA SER A 210 -9.36 13.41 18.50
C SER A 210 -7.84 13.40 18.38
N GLU A 211 -7.15 13.50 19.52
CA GLU A 211 -5.70 13.38 19.60
C GLU A 211 -5.22 12.03 19.02
N GLN A 212 -5.88 10.93 19.38
CA GLN A 212 -5.51 9.59 18.92
C GLN A 212 -5.67 9.43 17.40
N GLY A 213 -6.71 10.03 16.82
CA GLY A 213 -6.92 10.03 15.37
C GLY A 213 -5.86 10.83 14.63
N GLN A 214 -5.46 11.99 15.17
CA GLN A 214 -4.39 12.80 14.58
C GLN A 214 -3.03 12.10 14.67
N ILE A 215 -2.67 11.56 15.84
CA ILE A 215 -1.42 10.80 16.02
C ILE A 215 -1.38 9.61 15.04
N TYR A 216 -2.46 8.83 14.93
CA TYR A 216 -2.49 7.71 13.98
C TYR A 216 -2.29 8.16 12.53
N LYS A 217 -2.97 9.24 12.11
CA LYS A 217 -2.83 9.80 10.76
C LYS A 217 -1.37 10.15 10.46
N GLU A 218 -0.68 10.74 11.43
CA GLU A 218 0.72 11.14 11.30
C GLU A 218 1.67 9.93 11.22
N GLU A 219 1.47 8.92 12.08
CA GLU A 219 2.28 7.70 12.07
C GLU A 219 2.01 6.82 10.84
N MET A 220 0.76 6.74 10.39
CA MET A 220 0.40 6.09 9.13
C MET A 220 1.14 6.76 7.97
N ARG A 221 1.14 8.10 7.92
CA ARG A 221 1.84 8.85 6.87
C ARG A 221 3.34 8.59 6.90
N TYR A 222 3.95 8.60 8.08
CA TYR A 222 5.36 8.24 8.24
C TYR A 222 5.64 6.82 7.71
N CYS A 223 4.76 5.85 7.96
CA CYS A 223 4.92 4.49 7.42
C CYS A 223 4.83 4.46 5.89
N VAL A 224 3.95 5.24 5.27
CA VAL A 224 3.88 5.39 3.81
C VAL A 224 5.18 5.99 3.26
N ASP A 225 5.67 7.06 3.90
CA ASP A 225 6.93 7.72 3.52
C ASP A 225 8.13 6.77 3.69
N PHE A 226 8.16 5.98 4.76
CA PHE A 226 9.19 4.97 5.02
C PHE A 226 9.16 3.85 3.98
N ALA A 227 7.97 3.36 3.60
CA ALA A 227 7.84 2.35 2.57
C ALA A 227 8.36 2.86 1.21
N PHE A 228 8.06 4.11 0.87
CA PHE A 228 8.59 4.74 -0.33
C PHE A 228 10.12 4.87 -0.29
N ALA A 229 10.68 5.39 0.81
CA ALA A 229 12.13 5.51 0.98
C ALA A 229 12.84 4.15 0.91
N SER A 230 12.23 3.11 1.48
CA SER A 230 12.70 1.73 1.40
C SER A 230 12.74 1.22 -0.05
N ARG A 231 11.65 1.40 -0.81
CA ARG A 231 11.58 1.04 -2.24
C ARG A 231 12.60 1.81 -3.08
N LYS A 232 12.79 3.11 -2.80
CA LYS A 232 13.80 3.94 -3.46
C LYS A 232 15.21 3.40 -3.22
N LEU A 233 15.56 3.09 -1.97
CA LEU A 233 16.87 2.50 -1.65
C LEU A 233 17.08 1.14 -2.32
N MET A 234 16.05 0.29 -2.38
CA MET A 234 16.13 -0.97 -3.12
C MET A 234 16.36 -0.73 -4.61
N MET A 235 15.64 0.22 -5.21
CA MET A 235 15.82 0.59 -6.61
C MET A 235 17.24 1.09 -6.90
N GLU A 236 17.82 1.93 -6.04
CA GLU A 236 19.20 2.38 -6.21
C GLU A 236 20.21 1.22 -6.15
N ARG A 237 20.03 0.27 -5.22
CA ARG A 237 20.88 -0.93 -5.17
C ARG A 237 20.74 -1.84 -6.40
N ILE A 238 19.56 -1.88 -7.01
CA ILE A 238 19.35 -2.59 -8.28
C ILE A 238 20.11 -1.87 -9.41
N LYS A 239 20.04 -0.54 -9.48
CA LYS A 239 20.80 0.25 -10.46
C LYS A 239 22.31 0.09 -10.28
N GLU A 240 22.80 0.13 -9.04
CA GLU A 240 24.21 -0.17 -8.70
C GLU A 240 24.60 -1.58 -9.17
N ALA A 241 23.74 -2.58 -8.93
CA ALA A 241 23.99 -3.95 -9.40
C ALA A 241 24.11 -4.04 -10.92
N ILE A 242 23.29 -3.29 -11.66
CA ILE A 242 23.34 -3.21 -13.12
C ILE A 242 24.62 -2.51 -13.60
N SER A 243 25.07 -1.45 -12.91
CA SER A 243 26.27 -0.70 -13.30
C SER A 243 27.57 -1.50 -13.25
N TYR A 244 27.61 -2.66 -12.58
CA TYR A 244 28.77 -3.56 -12.64
C TYR A 244 28.91 -4.26 -14.00
N TYR A 245 27.86 -4.26 -14.82
CA TYR A 245 27.81 -5.00 -16.08
C TYR A 245 27.50 -4.13 -17.30
N PHE A 246 26.91 -2.96 -17.10
CA PHE A 246 26.52 -2.04 -18.17
C PHE A 246 26.88 -0.60 -17.81
N ASP A 247 27.62 0.05 -18.71
CA ASP A 247 27.94 1.47 -18.59
C ASP A 247 26.83 2.34 -19.19
N ASN A 248 26.68 3.57 -18.68
CA ASN A 248 25.81 4.62 -19.25
C ASN A 248 24.33 4.21 -19.45
N VAL A 249 23.79 3.35 -18.59
CA VAL A 249 22.36 3.02 -18.59
C VAL A 249 21.54 4.26 -18.22
N ILE A 250 20.57 4.60 -19.06
CA ILE A 250 19.62 5.69 -18.79
C ILE A 250 18.41 5.08 -18.08
N TYR A 251 17.95 5.74 -17.03
CA TYR A 251 16.79 5.34 -16.24
C TYR A 251 15.74 6.45 -16.31
N ASP A 252 14.50 6.08 -16.59
CA ASP A 252 13.38 7.01 -16.52
C ASP A 252 13.03 7.35 -15.06
N GLU A 253 12.16 8.34 -14.90
CA GLU A 253 11.56 8.65 -13.59
C GLU A 253 10.86 7.42 -13.01
N MET A 254 11.05 7.21 -11.70
CA MET A 254 10.47 6.09 -10.99
C MET A 254 8.98 6.30 -10.77
N ILE A 255 8.17 5.44 -11.37
CA ILE A 255 6.74 5.35 -11.05
C ILE A 255 6.65 4.68 -9.68
N ASN A 256 5.88 5.24 -8.75
CA ASN A 256 5.68 4.67 -7.42
C ASN A 256 4.22 4.82 -7.00
N ILE A 257 3.63 3.72 -6.55
CA ILE A 257 2.27 3.66 -6.03
C ILE A 257 2.24 2.97 -4.67
N ALA A 258 1.33 3.39 -3.80
CA ALA A 258 0.94 2.66 -2.59
C ALA A 258 -0.45 2.06 -2.79
N HIS A 259 -0.71 0.93 -2.15
CA HIS A 259 -2.02 0.26 -2.20
C HIS A 259 -2.67 -0.04 -0.83
N ASN A 260 -2.02 0.35 0.26
CA ASN A 260 -2.52 0.22 1.63
C ASN A 260 -2.31 1.55 2.39
N TYR A 261 -3.30 2.43 2.37
CA TYR A 261 -3.24 3.72 3.06
C TYR A 261 -4.63 4.35 3.15
N ALA A 262 -4.75 5.42 3.94
CA ALA A 262 -5.89 6.32 3.87
C ALA A 262 -5.42 7.73 3.52
N ALA A 263 -6.21 8.46 2.74
CA ALA A 263 -5.91 9.85 2.36
C ALA A 263 -7.17 10.72 2.41
N GLN A 264 -6.96 12.00 2.69
CA GLN A 264 -8.03 12.99 2.65
C GLN A 264 -8.21 13.47 1.20
N GLU A 265 -9.40 13.28 0.64
CA GLU A 265 -9.70 13.55 -0.77
C GLU A 265 -11.04 14.25 -0.91
N LYS A 266 -11.25 14.94 -2.04
CA LYS A 266 -12.53 15.58 -2.37
C LYS A 266 -13.31 14.70 -3.32
N HIS A 267 -14.40 14.10 -2.86
CA HIS A 267 -15.29 13.28 -3.68
C HIS A 267 -16.74 13.70 -3.43
N PHE A 268 -17.55 13.73 -4.49
CA PHE A 268 -18.98 14.06 -4.42
C PHE A 268 -19.30 15.33 -3.59
N GLY A 269 -18.46 16.36 -3.75
CA GLY A 269 -18.64 17.65 -3.09
C GLY A 269 -18.18 17.72 -1.62
N LYS A 270 -17.69 16.63 -1.03
CA LYS A 270 -17.22 16.58 0.35
C LYS A 270 -15.74 16.21 0.46
N ILE A 271 -15.12 16.65 1.55
CA ILE A 271 -13.80 16.18 1.98
C ILE A 271 -14.01 14.92 2.81
N VAL A 272 -13.44 13.81 2.37
CA VAL A 272 -13.61 12.48 2.97
C VAL A 272 -12.27 11.78 3.13
N ILE A 273 -12.23 10.76 3.98
CA ILE A 273 -11.05 9.92 4.18
C ILE A 273 -11.23 8.65 3.36
N VAL A 274 -10.46 8.51 2.29
CA VAL A 274 -10.51 7.36 1.39
C VAL A 274 -9.48 6.33 1.86
N HIS A 275 -9.97 5.21 2.36
CA HIS A 275 -9.21 4.00 2.68
C HIS A 275 -9.08 3.14 1.43
N ARG A 276 -7.84 2.83 1.06
CA ARG A 276 -7.51 1.86 0.02
C ARG A 276 -6.74 0.71 0.65
N LYS A 277 -7.27 -0.51 0.49
CA LYS A 277 -6.64 -1.75 0.98
C LYS A 277 -6.56 -2.74 -0.15
N GLY A 278 -5.36 -2.92 -0.70
CA GLY A 278 -5.21 -3.56 -2.00
C GLY A 278 -5.94 -2.80 -3.10
N ALA A 279 -5.90 -1.47 -3.07
CA ALA A 279 -6.40 -0.63 -4.16
C ALA A 279 -5.48 0.58 -4.33
N THR A 280 -5.39 1.13 -5.54
CA THR A 280 -4.45 2.22 -5.85
C THR A 280 -5.21 3.46 -6.31
N LEU A 281 -4.59 4.64 -6.16
CA LEU A 281 -5.13 5.87 -6.76
C LEU A 281 -5.01 5.77 -8.29
N ALA A 282 -6.04 6.23 -8.99
CA ALA A 282 -6.20 6.10 -10.44
C ALA A 282 -6.96 7.30 -11.04
N ASN A 283 -6.63 8.51 -10.59
CA ASN A 283 -7.11 9.74 -11.22
C ASN A 283 -6.51 9.92 -12.63
N LYS A 284 -7.01 10.88 -13.42
CA LYS A 284 -6.59 11.07 -14.83
C LYS A 284 -5.11 11.42 -15.02
N GLU A 285 -4.45 11.89 -13.97
CA GLU A 285 -3.03 12.28 -13.95
C GLU A 285 -2.14 11.13 -13.45
N THR A 286 -2.71 10.11 -12.82
CA THR A 286 -1.96 9.02 -12.19
C THR A 286 -1.48 8.02 -13.23
N ILE A 287 -0.17 7.76 -13.23
CA ILE A 287 0.41 6.55 -13.83
C ILE A 287 0.45 5.46 -12.75
N GLY A 288 -0.30 4.39 -12.98
CA GLY A 288 -0.44 3.27 -12.06
C GLY A 288 0.42 2.07 -12.45
N ILE A 289 0.54 1.13 -11.52
CA ILE A 289 1.19 -0.17 -11.73
C ILE A 289 0.21 -1.26 -11.28
N ILE A 290 -0.10 -2.21 -12.16
CA ILE A 290 -0.87 -3.41 -11.83
C ILE A 290 0.08 -4.61 -11.95
N PRO A 291 0.66 -5.10 -10.84
CA PRO A 291 1.52 -6.28 -10.86
C PRO A 291 0.71 -7.54 -11.11
N GLY A 292 1.34 -8.52 -11.73
CA GLY A 292 0.90 -9.91 -11.64
C GLY A 292 1.29 -10.53 -10.29
N SER A 293 1.02 -11.83 -10.13
CA SER A 293 1.79 -12.64 -9.17
C SER A 293 3.24 -12.80 -9.65
N GLN A 294 4.13 -13.28 -8.77
CA GLN A 294 5.54 -13.47 -9.11
C GLN A 294 5.71 -14.31 -10.39
N GLY A 295 6.42 -13.77 -11.38
CA GLY A 295 6.62 -14.38 -12.69
C GLY A 295 5.47 -14.19 -13.69
N MET A 296 4.39 -13.51 -13.32
CA MET A 296 3.28 -13.18 -14.21
C MET A 296 3.43 -11.76 -14.80
N LYS A 297 2.61 -11.47 -15.82
CA LYS A 297 2.62 -10.17 -16.51
C LYS A 297 2.22 -9.06 -15.55
N SER A 298 2.93 -7.94 -15.65
CA SER A 298 2.60 -6.69 -14.97
C SER A 298 2.29 -5.59 -15.99
N TYR A 299 1.58 -4.54 -15.56
CA TYR A 299 1.09 -3.48 -16.44
C TYR A 299 1.40 -2.10 -15.87
N ILE A 300 1.89 -1.20 -16.72
CA ILE A 300 1.89 0.24 -16.46
C ILE A 300 0.61 0.80 -17.09
N VAL A 301 -0.19 1.52 -16.30
CA VAL A 301 -1.52 1.99 -16.69
C VAL A 301 -1.67 3.48 -16.45
N LYS A 302 -2.68 4.10 -17.07
CA LYS A 302 -3.09 5.48 -16.79
C LYS A 302 -4.48 5.47 -16.17
N GLY A 303 -4.66 6.22 -15.09
CA GLY A 303 -5.95 6.30 -14.41
C GLY A 303 -7.04 6.92 -15.28
N MET A 304 -8.28 6.43 -15.12
CA MET A 304 -9.45 6.95 -15.82
C MET A 304 -10.16 8.06 -15.03
N GLY A 305 -9.86 8.23 -13.74
CA GLY A 305 -10.55 9.16 -12.86
C GLY A 305 -12.03 8.83 -12.68
N ASN A 306 -12.34 7.54 -12.50
CA ASN A 306 -13.72 7.12 -12.31
C ASN A 306 -14.21 7.46 -10.89
N GLN A 307 -15.13 8.41 -10.77
CA GLN A 307 -15.68 8.85 -9.49
C GLN A 307 -16.38 7.72 -8.71
N ASP A 308 -16.98 6.76 -9.41
CA ASP A 308 -17.64 5.60 -8.77
C ASP A 308 -16.65 4.62 -8.11
N SER A 309 -15.36 4.80 -8.34
CA SER A 309 -14.29 4.05 -7.66
C SER A 309 -13.53 4.92 -6.66
N PHE A 310 -14.03 6.13 -6.36
CA PHE A 310 -13.25 7.17 -5.69
C PHE A 310 -11.90 7.39 -6.37
N GLU A 311 -11.92 7.41 -7.71
CA GLU A 311 -10.75 7.47 -8.57
C GLU A 311 -9.69 6.42 -8.22
N SER A 312 -10.10 5.16 -8.04
CA SER A 312 -9.22 4.06 -7.65
C SER A 312 -9.23 2.92 -8.66
N CYS A 313 -8.20 2.08 -8.64
CA CYS A 313 -8.20 0.83 -9.39
C CYS A 313 -7.59 -0.33 -8.58
N SER A 314 -7.59 -1.53 -9.17
CA SER A 314 -6.99 -2.72 -8.58
C SER A 314 -5.52 -2.51 -8.23
N HIS A 315 -4.99 -3.37 -7.36
CA HIS A 315 -3.59 -3.35 -6.94
C HIS A 315 -2.80 -4.54 -7.47
N GLY A 316 -3.47 -5.47 -8.14
CA GLY A 316 -2.86 -6.62 -8.79
C GLY A 316 -3.80 -7.23 -9.83
N ALA A 317 -3.26 -8.19 -10.59
CA ALA A 317 -4.02 -8.94 -11.60
C ALA A 317 -4.82 -10.13 -11.02
N GLY A 318 -5.11 -10.12 -9.72
CA GLY A 318 -5.79 -11.23 -9.01
C GLY A 318 -4.87 -12.42 -8.71
N ARG A 319 -5.37 -13.36 -7.90
CA ARG A 319 -4.78 -14.70 -7.69
C ARG A 319 -5.47 -15.71 -8.60
#